data_AF-A0A6B0DKM7-F1
#
_entry.id   AF-A0A6B0DKM7-F1
#
_cell.length_a   1.000
_cell.length_b   1.000
_cell.length_c   1.000
_cell.angle_alpha   90.00
_cell.angle_beta   90.00
_cell.angle_gamma   90.00
#
_symmetry.space_group_name_H-M   'P 1'
#
loop_
_entity.id
_entity.type
_entity.pdbx_description
1 polymer ?
#
loop_
_entity_poly.entity_id
_entity_poly.type
_entity_poly.pdbx_seq_one_letter_code
_entity_poly.pdbx_strand_id
1 'polypeptide(L)'
;NIDNEFLKPFDIRKSQDNFILCFSFYDVNELLDIRPENGSVYIYSSSEAFGEEDIFSFERLLNWIDYFGMRIEGIERTKNGEIIFKKGLHASGHISQNELYDAIEKIDPDYIIPVHTVNVEWFMKNFPEKLMILKNNEHIEF
;
A
#
# COMPACT_ATOMS: atom_id res chain seq x y z
N ASN A 1 -13.38 21.92 -17.53
CA ASN A 1 -12.04 22.51 -17.65
C ASN A 1 -11.42 22.55 -16.28
N ILE A 2 -10.64 21.53 -15.94
CA ILE A 2 -9.58 21.74 -14.96
C ILE A 2 -8.44 22.18 -15.86
N ASP A 3 -8.21 23.48 -15.93
CA ASP A 3 -7.02 23.98 -16.61
C ASP A 3 -5.81 23.36 -15.92
N ASN A 4 -4.87 22.80 -16.68
CA ASN A 4 -3.63 22.22 -16.15
C ASN A 4 -2.72 23.34 -15.65
N GLU A 5 -3.10 23.98 -14.55
CA GLU A 5 -2.24 24.90 -13.82
C GLU A 5 -1.23 24.10 -13.00
N PHE A 6 0.04 24.22 -13.37
CA PHE A 6 1.14 23.68 -12.60
C PHE A 6 1.39 24.57 -11.38
N LEU A 7 0.95 24.11 -10.21
CA LEU A 7 1.23 24.76 -8.94
C LEU A 7 2.61 24.34 -8.44
N LYS A 8 3.40 25.31 -7.96
CA LYS A 8 4.69 25.03 -7.33
C LYS A 8 4.50 24.82 -5.82
N PRO A 9 5.42 24.13 -5.14
CA PRO A 9 5.42 24.00 -3.68
C PRO A 9 5.22 25.32 -2.92
N PHE A 10 5.85 26.40 -3.40
CA PHE A 10 5.72 27.74 -2.81
C PHE A 10 4.33 28.36 -2.93
N ASP A 11 3.55 27.96 -3.94
CA ASP A 11 2.18 28.45 -4.11
C ASP A 11 1.25 27.72 -3.14
N ILE A 12 1.45 26.41 -2.96
CA ILE A 12 0.75 25.60 -1.95
C ILE A 12 1.01 26.17 -0.55
N ARG A 13 2.28 26.48 -0.23
CA ARG A 13 2.69 27.03 1.07
C ARG A 13 1.89 28.26 1.51
N LYS A 14 1.44 29.10 0.58
CA LYS A 14 0.70 30.35 0.86
C LYS A 14 -0.78 30.12 1.20
N SER A 15 -1.33 28.95 0.90
CA SER A 15 -2.76 28.67 0.99
C SER A 15 -3.04 27.18 1.22
N GLN A 16 -2.36 26.60 2.22
CA GLN A 16 -2.31 25.14 2.43
C GLN A 16 -3.68 24.53 2.75
N ASP A 17 -4.57 25.30 3.38
CA ASP A 17 -5.94 24.92 3.73
C ASP A 17 -6.86 24.70 2.51
N ASN A 18 -6.44 25.16 1.33
CA ASN A 18 -7.18 24.99 0.08
C ASN A 18 -6.80 23.72 -0.71
N PHE A 19 -5.85 22.91 -0.21
CA PHE A 19 -5.31 21.78 -0.96
C PHE A 19 -5.36 20.46 -0.19
N ILE A 20 -5.66 19.39 -0.92
CA ILE A 20 -5.33 18.02 -0.54
C ILE A 20 -4.26 17.56 -1.54
N LEU A 21 -3.13 17.07 -1.02
CA LEU A 21 -2.00 16.65 -1.83
C LEU A 21 -2.00 15.12 -1.96
N CYS A 22 -2.05 14.63 -3.20
CA CYS A 22 -1.70 13.24 -3.50
C CYS A 22 -0.18 13.11 -3.42
N PHE A 23 0.30 12.63 -2.29
CA PHE A 23 1.69 12.80 -1.88
C PHE A 23 2.27 11.47 -1.45
N SER A 24 3.25 10.97 -2.21
CA SER A 24 3.91 9.69 -1.92
C SER A 24 5.13 9.89 -1.01
N PHE A 25 5.74 8.78 -0.60
CA PHE A 25 7.01 8.82 0.11
C PHE A 25 8.14 9.49 -0.70
N TYR A 26 8.12 9.37 -2.03
CA TYR A 26 9.15 9.96 -2.88
C TYR A 26 9.05 11.49 -2.96
N ASP A 27 7.85 12.02 -2.66
CA ASP A 27 7.58 13.46 -2.68
C ASP A 27 7.97 14.14 -1.37
N VAL A 28 8.34 13.41 -0.31
CA VAL A 28 8.63 13.94 1.04
C VAL A 28 9.65 15.08 1.05
N ASN A 29 10.56 15.13 0.07
CA ASN A 29 11.51 16.24 -0.06
C ASN A 29 10.82 17.57 -0.36
N GLU A 30 9.67 17.57 -1.03
CA GLU A 30 8.87 18.77 -1.33
C GLU A 30 8.34 19.45 -0.06
N LEU A 31 8.27 18.73 1.08
CA LEU A 31 7.87 19.33 2.36
C LEU A 31 8.82 20.45 2.80
N LEU A 32 10.08 20.46 2.35
CA LEU A 32 11.04 21.53 2.65
C LEU A 32 10.60 22.89 2.07
N ASP A 33 9.93 22.85 0.93
CA ASP A 33 9.43 24.04 0.23
C ASP A 33 7.98 24.35 0.59
N ILE A 34 7.13 23.32 0.74
CA ILE A 34 5.73 23.46 1.20
C ILE A 34 5.68 23.98 2.63
N ARG A 35 6.55 23.47 3.51
CA ARG A 35 6.59 23.74 4.95
C ARG A 35 5.20 23.67 5.59
N PRO A 36 4.69 22.44 5.80
CA PRO A 36 3.38 22.22 6.39
C PRO A 36 3.18 23.01 7.68
N GLU A 37 1.99 23.57 7.86
CA GLU A 37 1.64 24.17 9.15
C GLU A 37 1.58 23.09 10.24
N ASN A 38 1.98 23.45 11.47
CA ASN A 38 1.94 22.53 12.61
C ASN A 38 0.52 21.98 12.80
N GLY A 39 0.39 20.66 12.94
CA GLY A 39 -0.89 19.96 13.04
C GLY A 39 -1.50 19.52 11.71
N SER A 40 -0.88 19.85 10.56
CA SER A 40 -1.23 19.32 9.24
C SER A 40 -1.29 17.80 9.25
N VAL A 41 -2.15 17.20 8.42
CA VAL A 41 -2.42 15.75 8.47
C VAL A 41 -1.80 15.05 7.27
N TYR A 42 -0.98 14.04 7.55
CA TYR A 42 -0.54 13.06 6.57
C TYR A 42 -1.39 11.79 6.71
N ILE A 43 -2.08 11.39 5.65
CA ILE A 43 -2.86 10.15 5.64
C ILE A 43 -2.08 9.08 4.89
N TYR A 44 -1.58 8.09 5.61
CA TYR A 44 -0.96 6.92 5.01
C TYR A 44 -2.04 5.97 4.49
N SER A 45 -2.13 5.86 3.17
CA SER A 45 -3.19 5.13 2.47
C SER A 45 -2.65 4.04 1.51
N SER A 46 -1.46 3.50 1.79
CA SER A 46 -0.78 2.52 0.94
C SER A 46 -0.60 1.17 1.66
N SER A 47 -0.02 0.19 0.96
CA SER A 47 0.19 -1.16 1.45
C SER A 47 1.15 -1.23 2.64
N GLU A 48 1.05 -2.29 3.42
CA GLU A 48 1.94 -2.54 4.56
C GLU A 48 3.41 -2.76 4.12
N ALA A 49 4.33 -2.64 5.08
CA ALA A 49 5.73 -3.01 4.88
C ALA A 49 5.84 -4.53 4.63
N PHE A 50 6.42 -4.95 3.51
CA PHE A 50 6.58 -6.38 3.22
C PHE A 50 8.02 -6.89 3.50
N GLY A 51 8.96 -5.99 3.82
CA GLY A 51 10.35 -6.34 4.18
C GLY A 51 11.08 -5.30 5.04
N GLU A 52 12.33 -5.60 5.40
CA GLU A 52 13.18 -4.73 6.23
C GLU A 52 13.47 -3.37 5.57
N GLU A 53 13.67 -3.33 4.25
CA GLU A 53 13.90 -2.10 3.50
C GLU A 53 12.70 -1.14 3.56
N ASP A 54 11.49 -1.70 3.61
CA ASP A 54 10.26 -0.92 3.76
C ASP A 54 10.22 -0.28 5.15
N ILE A 55 10.60 -1.00 6.21
CA ILE A 55 10.64 -0.49 7.60
C ILE A 55 11.53 0.75 7.72
N PHE A 56 12.73 0.74 7.12
CA PHE A 56 13.62 1.92 7.13
C PHE A 56 12.99 3.12 6.40
N SER A 57 12.25 2.86 5.31
CA SER A 57 11.54 3.90 4.59
C SER A 57 10.43 4.52 5.45
N PHE A 58 9.70 3.70 6.21
CA PHE A 58 8.68 4.18 7.15
C PHE A 58 9.27 4.99 8.29
N GLU A 59 10.37 4.54 8.91
CA GLU A 59 11.02 5.33 9.96
C GLU A 59 11.45 6.70 9.45
N ARG A 60 11.97 6.76 8.21
CA ARG A 60 12.31 8.03 7.57
C ARG A 60 11.08 8.92 7.36
N LEU A 61 9.97 8.35 6.88
CA LEU A 61 8.71 9.08 6.73
C LEU A 61 8.26 9.66 8.07
N LEU A 62 8.20 8.84 9.12
CA LEU A 62 7.77 9.27 10.45
C LEU A 62 8.65 10.37 11.02
N ASN A 63 9.97 10.28 10.85
CA ASN A 63 10.89 11.34 11.27
C ASN A 63 10.61 12.68 10.56
N TRP A 64 10.22 12.66 9.28
CA TRP A 64 9.83 13.87 8.56
C TRP A 64 8.50 14.44 9.07
N ILE A 65 7.51 13.58 9.32
CA ILE A 65 6.23 13.99 9.91
C ILE A 65 6.46 14.67 11.26
N ASP A 66 7.27 14.06 12.14
CA ASP A 66 7.61 14.62 13.45
C ASP A 66 8.37 15.95 13.32
N TYR A 67 9.34 16.02 12.39
CA TYR A 67 10.14 17.22 12.15
C TYR A 67 9.27 18.44 11.76
N PHE A 68 8.25 18.23 10.94
CA PHE A 68 7.32 19.29 10.54
C PHE A 68 6.14 19.49 11.52
N GLY A 69 6.07 18.73 12.61
CA GLY A 69 4.96 18.81 13.57
C GLY A 69 3.62 18.36 12.97
N MET A 70 3.65 17.45 12.00
CA MET A 70 2.45 16.92 11.38
C MET A 70 1.82 15.81 12.25
N ARG A 71 0.54 15.52 11.99
CA ARG A 71 -0.14 14.33 12.51
C ARG A 71 -0.19 13.27 11.42
N ILE A 72 0.02 12.01 11.76
CA ILE A 72 -0.13 10.89 10.83
C ILE A 72 -1.32 10.01 11.19
N GLU A 73 -2.07 9.62 10.18
CA GLU A 73 -3.12 8.59 10.28
C GLU A 73 -2.81 7.43 9.34
N GLY A 74 -3.27 6.21 9.67
CA GLY A 74 -3.03 5.02 8.85
C GLY A 74 -1.81 4.19 9.25
N ILE A 75 -0.84 4.79 9.95
CA ILE A 75 0.34 4.11 10.47
C ILE A 75 0.76 4.74 11.80
N GLU A 76 1.30 3.94 12.72
CA GLU A 76 1.80 4.42 14.02
C GLU A 76 3.08 3.70 14.44
N ARG A 77 3.91 4.41 15.22
CA ARG A 77 5.07 3.83 15.91
C ARG A 77 4.69 3.54 17.36
N THR A 78 4.86 2.29 17.79
CA THR A 78 4.64 1.91 19.18
C THR A 78 5.74 2.45 20.09
N LYS A 79 5.53 2.38 21.40
CA LYS A 79 6.54 2.75 22.40
C LYS A 79 7.83 1.94 22.29
N ASN A 80 7.75 0.74 21.71
CA ASN A 80 8.89 -0.16 21.53
C ASN A 80 9.59 0.04 20.17
N GLY A 81 9.12 0.99 19.36
CA GLY A 81 9.69 1.29 18.04
C GLY A 81 9.08 0.47 16.89
N GLU A 82 8.14 -0.43 17.18
CA GLU A 82 7.46 -1.23 16.15
C GLU A 82 6.50 -0.37 15.33
N ILE A 83 6.32 -0.72 14.06
CA ILE A 83 5.43 -0.01 13.14
C ILE A 83 4.14 -0.81 12.97
N ILE A 84 3.00 -0.17 13.21
CA ILE A 84 1.67 -0.78 13.09
C ILE A 84 0.85 -0.01 12.05
N PHE A 85 0.17 -0.75 11.18
CA PHE A 85 -0.74 -0.19 10.18
C PHE A 85 -2.18 -0.22 10.68
N LYS A 86 -2.88 0.92 10.57
CA LYS A 86 -4.30 1.01 10.92
C LYS A 86 -5.15 0.54 9.73
N LYS A 87 -6.10 -0.35 10.01
CA LYS A 87 -7.05 -0.84 9.01
C LYS A 87 -7.99 0.28 8.52
N GLY A 88 -8.46 0.15 7.28
CA GLY A 88 -9.52 1.00 6.71
C GLY A 88 -9.03 2.17 5.87
N LEU A 89 -7.72 2.45 5.85
CA LEU A 89 -7.11 3.47 4.99
C LEU A 89 -6.34 2.86 3.80
N HIS A 90 -6.26 1.53 3.72
CA HIS A 90 -5.70 0.84 2.56
C HIS A 90 -6.77 -0.07 1.94
N ALA A 91 -6.93 0.02 0.62
CA ALA A 91 -7.68 -0.94 -0.17
C ALA A 91 -6.69 -1.80 -0.95
N SER A 92 -6.74 -3.12 -0.73
CA SER A 92 -5.92 -4.09 -1.46
C SER A 92 -6.30 -4.07 -2.95
N GLY A 93 -5.30 -4.11 -3.82
CA GLY A 93 -5.51 -4.36 -5.26
C GLY A 93 -5.79 -5.83 -5.59
N HIS A 94 -5.67 -6.73 -4.62
CA HIS A 94 -5.91 -8.16 -4.75
C HIS A 94 -7.22 -8.58 -4.08
N ILE A 95 -7.89 -9.54 -4.71
CA ILE A 95 -9.07 -10.22 -4.18
C ILE A 95 -8.78 -10.87 -2.82
N SER A 96 -9.73 -10.82 -1.89
CA SER A 96 -9.56 -11.47 -0.59
C SER A 96 -9.62 -13.00 -0.71
N GLN A 97 -9.13 -13.71 0.31
CA GLN A 97 -9.13 -15.18 0.32
C GLN A 97 -10.53 -15.79 0.13
N ASN A 98 -11.55 -15.24 0.80
CA ASN A 98 -12.93 -15.75 0.70
C ASN A 98 -13.53 -15.45 -0.68
N GLU A 99 -13.33 -14.24 -1.18
CA GLU A 99 -13.80 -13.88 -2.53
C GLU A 99 -13.08 -14.70 -3.61
N LEU A 100 -11.80 -15.04 -3.41
CA LEU A 100 -11.06 -15.93 -4.30
C LEU A 100 -11.65 -17.34 -4.29
N TYR A 101 -11.95 -17.88 -3.11
CA TYR A 101 -12.61 -19.18 -2.99
C TYR A 101 -13.95 -19.18 -3.73
N ASP A 102 -14.80 -18.19 -3.46
CA ASP A 102 -16.11 -18.05 -4.10
C ASP A 102 -15.99 -17.86 -5.62
N ALA A 103 -14.98 -17.12 -6.08
CA ALA A 103 -14.72 -16.93 -7.50
C ALA A 103 -14.31 -18.24 -8.18
N ILE A 104 -13.43 -19.03 -7.56
CA ILE A 104 -13.00 -20.33 -8.09
C ILE A 104 -14.18 -21.31 -8.17
N GLU A 105 -14.98 -21.40 -7.09
CA GLU A 105 -16.19 -22.24 -7.07
C GLU A 105 -17.20 -21.82 -8.14
N LYS A 106 -17.37 -20.51 -8.35
CA LYS A 106 -18.28 -19.99 -9.37
C LYS A 106 -17.81 -20.23 -10.80
N ILE A 107 -16.49 -20.14 -11.04
CA ILE A 107 -15.90 -20.40 -12.35
C ILE A 107 -15.92 -21.91 -12.65
N ASP A 108 -15.79 -22.74 -11.61
CA ASP A 108 -15.70 -24.21 -11.69
C ASP A 108 -14.66 -24.69 -12.73
N PRO A 109 -13.37 -24.31 -12.59
CA PRO A 109 -12.36 -24.70 -13.56
C PRO A 109 -11.99 -26.18 -13.42
N ASP A 110 -11.61 -26.80 -14.53
CA ASP A 110 -11.02 -28.16 -14.55
C ASP A 110 -9.64 -28.18 -13.88
N TYR A 111 -8.86 -27.11 -14.06
CA TYR A 111 -7.50 -26.97 -13.53
C TYR A 111 -7.26 -25.58 -12.91
N ILE A 112 -6.50 -25.54 -11.82
CA ILE A 112 -6.07 -24.34 -11.12
C ILE A 112 -4.55 -24.31 -11.10
N ILE A 113 -3.95 -23.24 -11.65
CA ILE A 113 -2.50 -22.99 -11.61
C ILE A 113 -2.27 -21.71 -10.80
N PRO A 114 -1.90 -21.80 -9.51
CA PRO A 114 -1.64 -20.63 -8.69
C PRO A 114 -0.39 -19.89 -9.17
N VAL A 115 -0.54 -18.61 -9.48
CA VAL A 115 0.57 -17.70 -9.81
C VAL A 115 0.52 -16.48 -8.88
N HIS A 116 1.66 -15.79 -8.75
CA HIS A 116 1.77 -14.56 -7.94
C HIS A 116 1.31 -14.76 -6.46
N THR A 117 1.59 -15.93 -5.89
CA THR A 117 1.30 -16.27 -4.49
C THR A 117 2.47 -17.02 -3.88
N VAL A 118 2.72 -16.79 -2.59
CA VAL A 118 3.66 -17.58 -1.78
C VAL A 118 2.95 -18.71 -1.02
N ASN A 119 1.61 -18.70 -0.97
CA ASN A 119 0.80 -19.63 -0.19
C ASN A 119 0.10 -20.66 -1.09
N VAL A 120 0.91 -21.51 -1.76
CA VAL A 120 0.38 -22.60 -2.61
C VAL A 120 -0.37 -23.65 -1.77
N GLU A 121 0.03 -23.84 -0.51
CA GLU A 121 -0.60 -24.78 0.42
C GLU A 121 -2.09 -24.51 0.63
N TRP A 122 -2.50 -23.23 0.58
CA TRP A 122 -3.91 -22.88 0.64
C TRP A 122 -4.72 -23.51 -0.50
N PHE A 123 -4.20 -23.50 -1.74
CA PHE A 123 -4.86 -24.14 -2.87
C PHE A 123 -4.86 -25.66 -2.73
N MET A 124 -3.77 -26.26 -2.22
CA MET A 124 -3.70 -27.70 -1.96
C MET A 124 -4.77 -28.15 -0.96
N LYS A 125 -5.05 -27.34 0.07
CA LYS A 125 -6.05 -27.64 1.09
C LYS A 125 -7.48 -27.53 0.57
N ASN A 126 -7.77 -26.52 -0.27
CA ASN A 126 -9.13 -26.18 -0.67
C ASN A 126 -9.55 -26.83 -2.00
N PHE A 127 -8.62 -27.04 -2.93
CA PHE A 127 -8.88 -27.55 -4.28
C PHE A 127 -7.86 -28.62 -4.72
N PRO A 128 -7.60 -29.67 -3.92
CA PRO A 128 -6.52 -30.63 -4.18
C PRO A 128 -6.63 -31.33 -5.54
N GLU A 129 -7.84 -31.65 -5.99
CA GLU A 129 -8.08 -32.42 -7.21
C GLU A 129 -7.91 -31.60 -8.49
N LYS A 130 -8.03 -30.27 -8.40
CA LYS A 130 -7.94 -29.35 -9.54
C LYS A 130 -6.56 -28.68 -9.63
N LEU A 131 -5.73 -28.82 -8.61
CA LEU A 131 -4.49 -28.05 -8.50
C LEU A 131 -3.36 -28.62 -9.37
N MET A 132 -2.77 -27.75 -10.19
CA MET A 132 -1.52 -27.99 -10.91
C MET A 132 -0.45 -26.99 -10.44
N ILE A 133 0.62 -27.51 -9.85
CA ILE A 133 1.75 -26.68 -9.38
C ILE A 133 2.80 -26.65 -10.48
N LEU A 134 3.12 -25.44 -10.96
CA LEU A 134 4.20 -25.20 -11.90
C LEU A 134 5.35 -24.44 -11.25
N LYS A 135 6.57 -24.85 -11.58
CA LYS A 135 7.77 -24.07 -11.29
C LYS A 135 8.06 -23.09 -12.41
N ASN A 136 8.88 -22.09 -12.11
CA ASN A 136 9.34 -21.13 -13.12
C ASN A 136 9.95 -21.86 -14.32
N ASN A 137 9.49 -21.49 -15.51
CA ASN A 137 9.88 -22.04 -16.80
C ASN A 137 9.39 -23.47 -17.10
N GLU A 138 8.49 -24.05 -16.31
CA GLU A 138 7.79 -25.27 -16.70
C GLU A 138 6.64 -24.95 -17.70
N HIS A 139 6.25 -25.96 -18.47
CA HIS A 139 5.22 -25.85 -19.51
C HIS A 139 4.20 -26.99 -19.34
N ILE A 140 2.94 -26.72 -19.66
CA ILE A 140 1.86 -27.72 -19.73
C ILE A 140 1.24 -27.64 -21.13
N GLU A 141 0.96 -28.80 -21.71
CA GLU A 141 0.15 -28.93 -22.93
C GLU A 141 -1.19 -29.59 -22.55
N PHE A 142 -2.28 -29.09 -23.14
CA PHE A 142 -3.66 -29.56 -22.92
C PHE A 142 -4.22 -30.18 -24.20
#